data_AF-W4DCK7-F1
#
_entry.id   AF-W4DCK7-F1
#
_cell.length_a   1.000
_cell.length_b   1.000
_cell.length_c   1.000
_cell.angle_alpha   90.00
_cell.angle_beta   90.00
_cell.angle_gamma   90.00
#
_symmetry.space_group_name_H-M   'P 1'
#
loop_
_entity.id
_entity.type
_entity.pdbx_description
1 polymer ?
#
loop_
_entity_poly.entity_id
_entity_poly.type
_entity_poly.pdbx_seq_one_letter_code
_entity_poly.pdbx_strand_id
1 'polypeptide(L)' 'MKIISIYVLLAVLTLTLIVIIDVMSGISLRASIHSLSTIFATTTLQEAICITIFLLLPFVQVAVHVAKKRQSRRKPS' A
#
# COMPACT_ATOMS: atom_id res chain seq x y z
N MET A 1 2.77 10.48 10.68
CA MET A 1 3.55 9.29 11.12
C MET A 1 2.64 8.12 11.50
N LYS A 2 1.69 8.24 12.45
CA LYS A 2 0.81 7.12 12.87
C LYS A 2 -0.04 6.54 11.74
N ILE A 3 -0.63 7.39 10.89
CA ILE A 3 -1.52 6.93 9.81
C ILE A 3 -0.76 6.20 8.70
N ILE A 4 0.43 6.69 8.34
CA ILE A 4 1.33 6.03 7.39
C ILE A 4 1.76 4.66 7.93
N SER A 5 2.08 4.60 9.23
CA SER A 5 2.40 3.33 9.90
C SER A 5 1.24 2.33 9.86
N ILE A 6 -0.01 2.80 9.95
CA ILE A 6 -1.20 1.94 9.84
C ILE A 6 -1.33 1.41 8.41
N TYR A 7 -1.14 2.23 7.37
CA TYR A 7 -1.20 1.76 5.98
C TYR A 7 -0.10 0.75 5.65
N VAL A 8 1.12 0.98 6.13
CA VAL A 8 2.23 0.03 5.97
C VAL A 8 1.93 -1.28 6.71
N LEU A 9 1.41 -1.20 7.94
CA LEU A 9 0.99 -2.37 8.70
C LEU A 9 -0.11 -3.14 7.96
N LEU A 10 -1.08 -2.43 7.38
CA LEU A 10 -2.17 -3.04 6.61
C LEU A 10 -1.63 -3.76 5.37
N ALA A 11 -0.70 -3.15 4.63
CA ALA A 11 -0.08 -3.77 3.46
C ALA A 11 0.68 -5.05 3.84
N VAL A 12 1.47 -5.03 4.92
CA VAL A 12 2.16 -6.22 5.43
C VAL A 12 1.17 -7.30 5.86
N LEU A 13 0.08 -6.90 6.53
CA LEU A 13 -0.97 -7.82 6.97
C LEU A 13 -1.66 -8.49 5.79
N THR A 14 -1.99 -7.73 4.74
CA THR A 14 -2.58 -8.25 3.50
C THR A 14 -1.63 -9.23 2.80
N LEU A 15 -0.35 -8.89 2.68
CA LEU A 15 0.66 -9.75 2.04
C LEU A 15 0.86 -11.06 2.82
N THR A 16 0.82 -10.97 4.16
CA THR A 16 0.87 -12.13 5.06
C THR A 16 -0.36 -13.02 4.89
N LEU A 17 -1.56 -12.42 4.82
CA LEU A 17 -2.82 -13.14 4.60
C LEU A 17 -2.83 -13.91 3.28
N ILE A 18 -2.33 -13.30 2.20
CA ILE A 18 -2.22 -13.95 0.89
C ILE A 18 -1.36 -15.21 0.98
N VAL A 19 -0.17 -15.10 1.58
CA VAL A 19 0.74 -16.25 1.74
C VAL A 19 0.14 -17.33 2.64
N ILE A 20 -0.55 -16.95 3.72
CA ILE A 20 -1.23 -17.90 4.61
C ILE A 20 -2.32 -18.66 3.85
N ILE A 21 -3.17 -17.97 3.08
CA ILE A 21 -4.25 -18.59 2.30
C ILE A 21 -3.68 -19.55 1.26
N ASP A 22 -2.61 -19.17 0.57
CA ASP A 22 -1.93 -20.04 -0.40
C ASP A 22 -1.41 -21.32 0.27
N VAL A 23 -0.74 -21.19 1.42
CA VAL A 23 -0.23 -22.33 2.18
C VAL A 23 -1.35 -23.23 2.70
N MET A 24 -2.44 -22.64 3.21
CA MET A 24 -3.64 -23.38 3.61
C MET A 24 -4.32 -24.09 2.45
N SER A 25 -4.19 -23.55 1.23
CA SER A 25 -4.69 -24.14 -0.01
C SER A 25 -3.76 -25.25 -0.56
N GLY A 26 -2.68 -25.59 0.15
CA GLY A 26 -1.72 -26.62 -0.24
C GLY A 26 -0.61 -26.13 -1.16
N ILE A 27 -0.54 -24.82 -1.45
CA ILE A 27 0.55 -24.23 -2.24
C ILE A 27 1.77 -24.09 -1.33
N SER A 28 2.91 -24.62 -1.77
CA SER A 28 4.16 -24.46 -1.01
C SER A 28 4.54 -22.99 -0.87
N LEU A 29 5.14 -22.62 0.28
CA LEU A 29 5.56 -21.25 0.58
C LEU A 29 6.44 -20.64 -0.52
N ARG A 30 7.32 -21.46 -1.12
CA ARG A 30 8.18 -21.06 -2.25
C ARG A 30 7.37 -20.78 -3.51
N ALA A 31 6.34 -21.57 -3.80
CA ALA A 31 5.47 -21.37 -4.95
C ALA A 31 4.59 -20.12 -4.78
N SER A 32 4.08 -19.85 -3.57
CA SER A 32 3.32 -18.62 -3.28
C SER A 32 4.17 -17.36 -3.51
N ILE A 33 5.42 -17.34 -3.00
CA ILE A 33 6.36 -16.23 -3.23
C ILE A 33 6.71 -16.10 -4.71
N HIS A 34 6.91 -17.21 -5.42
CA HIS A 34 7.16 -17.20 -6.86
C HIS A 34 5.96 -16.65 -7.65
N SER A 35 4.73 -17.05 -7.30
CA SER A 35 3.50 -16.51 -7.89
C SER A 35 3.36 -15.02 -7.66
N LEU A 36 3.62 -14.53 -6.44
CA LEU A 36 3.68 -13.09 -6.14
C LEU A 36 4.69 -12.38 -7.05
N SER A 37 5.92 -12.91 -7.13
CA SER A 37 6.96 -12.35 -8.00
C SER A 37 6.57 -12.37 -9.48
N THR A 38 5.85 -13.40 -9.91
CA THR A 38 5.39 -13.55 -11.29
C THR A 38 4.31 -12.52 -11.60
N ILE A 39 3.34 -12.32 -10.70
CA ILE A 39 2.30 -11.30 -10.84
C ILE A 39 2.91 -9.91 -10.95
N PHE A 40 3.89 -9.58 -10.10
CA PHE A 40 4.61 -8.31 -10.19
C PHE A 40 5.42 -8.18 -11.49
N ALA A 41 5.98 -9.28 -12.01
CA ALA A 41 6.72 -9.29 -13.27
C ALA A 41 5.81 -9.18 -14.51
N THR A 42 4.59 -9.72 -14.43
CA THR A 42 3.58 -9.64 -15.50
C THR A 42 2.70 -8.41 -15.41
N THR A 43 2.82 -7.62 -14.35
CA THR A 43 2.10 -6.36 -14.19
C THR A 43 2.54 -5.42 -15.30
N THR A 44 1.60 -5.03 -16.15
CA THR A 44 1.88 -4.10 -17.25
C THR A 44 2.20 -2.71 -16.70
N LEU A 45 2.94 -1.91 -17.47
CA LEU A 45 3.33 -0.55 -17.06
C LEU A 45 2.11 0.33 -16.76
N GLN A 46 1.00 0.12 -17.48
CA GLN A 46 -0.27 0.81 -17.24
C GLN A 46 -0.91 0.42 -15.89
N GLU A 47 -0.95 -0.88 -15.57
CA GLU A 47 -1.48 -1.37 -14.28
C GLU A 47 -0.61 -0.89 -13.11
N ALA A 48 0.71 -0.89 -13.28
CA ALA A 48 1.65 -0.37 -12.29
C ALA A 48 1.41 1.12 -11.99
N ILE A 49 1.15 1.93 -13.01
CA ILE A 49 0.80 3.36 -12.84
C ILE A 49 -0.52 3.51 -12.07
N CYS A 50 -1.56 2.75 -12.44
CA CYS A 50 -2.86 2.80 -11.76
C CYS A 50 -2.76 2.41 -10.29
N ILE A 51 -2.05 1.32 -9.99
CA ILE A 51 -1.79 0.85 -8.62
C ILE A 51 -1.02 1.93 -7.84
N THR A 52 -0.01 2.54 -8.45
CA THR A 52 0.82 3.59 -7.82
C THR A 52 -0.02 4.82 -7.48
N ILE A 53 -0.90 5.28 -8.37
CA ILE A 53 -1.79 6.43 -8.12
C ILE A 53 -2.76 6.12 -6.97
N PHE A 54 -3.37 4.94 -6.97
CA PHE A 54 -4.27 4.50 -5.89
C PHE A 54 -3.54 4.36 -4.55
N LEU A 55 -2.31 3.86 -4.57
CA LEU A 55 -1.48 3.75 -3.38
C LEU A 55 -1.12 5.14 -2.84
N LEU A 56 -0.85 6.12 -3.72
CA LEU A 56 -0.45 7.49 -3.34
C LEU A 56 -1.63 8.38 -2.90
N LEU A 57 -2.86 8.09 -3.35
CA LEU A 57 -4.08 8.82 -2.98
C LEU A 57 -4.24 9.10 -1.47
N PRO A 58 -4.14 8.10 -0.56
CA PRO A 58 -4.21 8.35 0.88
C PRO A 58 -3.05 9.23 1.38
N PHE A 59 -1.87 9.17 0.75
CA PHE A 59 -0.74 10.04 1.11
C PHE A 59 -1.01 11.50 0.71
N VAL A 60 -1.61 11.74 -0.46
CA VAL A 60 -2.01 13.08 -0.92
C VAL A 60 -3.04 13.68 0.04
N GLN A 61 -4.05 12.90 0.45
CA GLN A 61 -5.06 13.37 1.41
C GLN A 61 -4.43 13.78 2.76
N VAL A 62 -3.49 12.97 3.27
CA VAL A 62 -2.76 13.28 4.50
C VAL A 62 -1.88 14.53 4.33
N ALA A 63 -1.19 14.66 3.21
CA ALA A 63 -0.33 15.82 2.91
C ALA A 63 -1.17 17.11 2.83
N VAL A 64 -2.30 17.08 2.13
CA VAL A 64 -3.24 18.21 2.02
C VAL A 64 -3.79 18.60 3.39
N HIS A 65 -4.18 17.63 4.21
CA HIS A 65 -4.70 17.89 5.56
C HIS A 65 -3.64 18.56 6.46
N VAL A 66 -2.39 18.10 6.39
CA VAL A 66 -1.26 18.70 7.14
C VAL A 66 -0.92 20.10 6.62
N ALA A 67 -0.92 20.30 5.31
CA ALA A 67 -0.67 21.61 4.70
C ALA A 67 -1.75 22.64 5.10
N LYS A 68 -3.03 22.25 5.03
CA LYS A 68 -4.16 23.09 5.47
C LYS A 68 -4.09 23.42 6.97
N LYS A 69 -3.71 22.46 7.82
CA LYS A 69 -3.52 22.70 9.26
C LYS A 69 -2.37 23.66 9.56
N ARG A 70 -1.26 23.59 8.81
CA ARG A 70 -0.14 24.55 8.93
C ARG A 70 -0.50 25.94 8.44
N GLN A 71 -1.29 26.05 7.38
CA GLN A 71 -1.75 27.34 6.84
C GLN A 71 -2.75 28.03 7.78
N SER A 72 -3.65 27.26 8.41
CA SER A 72 -4.60 27.78 9.41
C SER A 72 -3.93 28.28 10.70
N ARG A 73 -2.76 27.76 11.07
CA ARG A 73 -1.99 28.22 12.24
C ARG A 73 -1.15 29.49 11.97
N ARG A 74 -1.03 29.92 10.71
CA ARG A 74 -0.24 31.09 10.28
C ARG A 74 -1.09 32.33 10.03
N LYS A 75 -2.40 32.31 10.27
CA LYS A 75 -3.24 33.52 10.22
C LYS A 75 -3.18 34.19 11.60
N PRO A 76 -2.41 35.28 11.80
CA PRO A 76 -2.51 36.05 13.04
C PRO A 76 -3.88 36.72 13.04
N SER A 77 -4.65 36.50 14.10
CA SER A 77 -5.76 37.38 14.46
C SER A 77 -5.23 38.56 15.27
#